data_AF-A0A2G8KS81-F1
#
_entry.id   AF-A0A2G8KS81-F1
#
_cell.length_a   1.000
_cell.length_b   1.000
_cell.length_c   1.000
_cell.angle_alpha   90.00
_cell.angle_beta   90.00
_cell.angle_gamma   90.00
#
_symmetry.space_group_name_H-M   'P 1'
#
loop_
_entity.id
_entity.type
_entity.pdbx_description
1 polymer ?
#
loop_
_entity_poly.entity_id
_entity_poly.type
_entity_poly.pdbx_seq_one_letter_code
_entity_poly.pdbx_strand_id
1 'polypeptide(L)'
;MAQPAPTKTWSSSPLVERMILDFTGCSTLQDVLNLDLSKRKISTLDPAVFSKMVGLEVLNLSNNRISGFPINLGLRKLRILNLHHNHLKSVATLEQFPDLEELNIENNLLSIADHYIAVYMLPKLKILNGKDVDIRETVQNMEDTLMAKVTEVWNENFLAELKDCMSKAEIRQLEENFIEMLNTQIQFGPDALVDFTNYMLTTLAEKHVASQTTHLRNLCWSSRPCR
;
A
#
# COMPACT_ATOMS: atom_id res chain seq x y z
N MET A 1 -20.76 -28.60 -8.02
CA MET A 1 -19.70 -27.76 -7.41
C MET A 1 -18.40 -28.11 -8.10
N ALA A 2 -17.87 -27.22 -8.93
CA ALA A 2 -16.59 -27.46 -9.61
C ALA A 2 -15.44 -27.16 -8.64
N GLN A 3 -14.52 -28.10 -8.43
CA GLN A 3 -13.29 -27.86 -7.70
C GLN A 3 -12.50 -26.71 -8.37
N PRO A 4 -11.92 -25.77 -7.61
CA PRO A 4 -11.06 -24.75 -8.20
C PRO A 4 -9.88 -25.45 -8.88
N ALA A 5 -9.63 -25.12 -10.16
CA ALA A 5 -8.52 -25.65 -10.93
C ALA A 5 -7.18 -25.42 -10.19
N PRO A 6 -6.21 -26.35 -10.27
CA PRO A 6 -4.96 -26.24 -9.54
C PRO A 6 -4.25 -24.91 -9.85
N THR A 7 -4.00 -24.14 -8.81
CA THR A 7 -3.35 -22.83 -8.86
C THR A 7 -1.84 -23.02 -8.96
N LYS A 8 -1.18 -22.31 -9.88
CA LYS A 8 0.29 -22.35 -9.97
C LYS A 8 0.85 -21.36 -8.96
N THR A 9 1.15 -21.85 -7.77
CA THR A 9 1.95 -21.12 -6.79
C THR A 9 3.41 -21.17 -7.25
N TRP A 10 4.05 -20.01 -7.34
CA TRP A 10 5.48 -19.94 -7.64
C TRP A 10 6.28 -20.21 -6.36
N SER A 11 6.14 -21.42 -5.82
CA SER A 11 6.77 -21.81 -4.56
C SER A 11 8.30 -21.78 -4.66
N SER A 12 8.94 -21.57 -3.50
CA SER A 12 10.38 -21.62 -3.28
C SER A 12 10.95 -22.98 -3.65
N SER A 13 11.15 -23.21 -4.94
CA SER A 13 11.76 -24.42 -5.47
C SER A 13 12.92 -24.04 -6.39
N PRO A 14 14.03 -24.81 -6.38
CA PRO A 14 15.13 -24.60 -7.30
C PRO A 14 14.70 -24.64 -8.78
N LEU A 15 13.59 -25.34 -9.08
CA LEU A 15 12.99 -25.38 -10.41
C LEU A 15 12.41 -24.03 -10.82
N VAL A 16 11.74 -23.31 -9.91
CA VAL A 16 11.20 -21.98 -10.18
C VAL A 16 12.33 -20.98 -10.40
N GLU A 17 13.38 -21.01 -9.56
CA GLU A 17 14.53 -20.13 -9.71
C GLU A 17 15.23 -20.36 -11.06
N ARG A 18 15.52 -21.62 -11.37
CA ARG A 18 16.14 -21.99 -12.66
C ARG A 18 15.28 -21.55 -13.84
N MET A 19 13.96 -21.74 -13.76
CA MET A 19 13.04 -21.33 -14.80
C MET A 19 13.05 -19.81 -15.01
N ILE A 20 13.19 -19.00 -13.94
CA ILE A 20 13.38 -17.54 -14.07
C ILE A 20 14.67 -17.24 -14.81
N LEU A 21 15.78 -17.84 -14.39
CA LEU A 21 17.09 -17.63 -15.02
C LEU A 21 17.09 -18.03 -16.49
N ASP A 22 16.41 -19.13 -16.83
CA ASP A 22 16.25 -19.58 -18.22
C ASP A 22 15.43 -18.56 -19.06
N PHE A 23 14.42 -17.92 -18.46
CA PHE A 23 13.64 -16.88 -19.15
C PHE A 23 14.38 -15.56 -19.32
N THR A 24 15.24 -15.20 -18.37
CA THR A 24 15.93 -13.90 -18.35
C THR A 24 17.32 -13.97 -18.97
N GLY A 25 17.90 -15.16 -19.09
CA GLY A 25 19.30 -15.37 -19.48
C GLY A 25 20.30 -14.93 -18.41
N CYS A 26 19.84 -14.60 -17.20
CA CYS A 26 20.70 -14.14 -16.12
C CYS A 26 21.46 -15.30 -15.47
N SER A 27 22.66 -15.00 -14.96
CA SER A 27 23.45 -15.98 -14.19
C SER A 27 22.95 -16.10 -12.74
N THR A 28 22.41 -15.02 -12.18
CA THR A 28 21.81 -15.00 -10.84
C THR A 28 20.48 -14.24 -10.82
N LEU A 29 19.65 -14.49 -9.81
CA LEU A 29 18.38 -13.76 -9.63
C LEU A 29 18.62 -12.27 -9.31
N GLN A 30 19.79 -11.91 -8.77
CA GLN A 30 20.13 -10.53 -8.45
C GLN A 30 20.33 -9.68 -9.71
N ASP A 31 20.71 -10.32 -10.82
CA ASP A 31 20.95 -9.67 -12.11
C ASP A 31 19.66 -9.45 -12.92
N VAL A 32 18.52 -9.95 -12.45
CA VAL A 32 17.24 -9.84 -13.15
C VAL A 32 16.71 -8.41 -13.02
N LEU A 33 16.70 -7.69 -14.15
CA LEU A 33 16.14 -6.33 -14.24
C LEU A 33 14.71 -6.32 -14.81
N ASN A 34 14.42 -7.24 -15.73
CA ASN A 34 13.13 -7.33 -16.42
C ASN A 34 12.62 -8.76 -16.36
N LEU A 35 11.35 -8.94 -15.99
CA LEU A 35 10.75 -10.26 -15.86
C LEU A 35 9.32 -10.29 -16.42
N ASP A 36 9.09 -11.13 -17.43
CA ASP A 36 7.76 -11.39 -17.98
C ASP A 36 7.21 -12.74 -17.50
N LEU A 37 6.17 -12.67 -16.67
CA LEU A 37 5.41 -13.79 -16.14
C LEU A 37 3.95 -13.78 -16.61
N SER A 38 3.64 -13.08 -17.69
CA SER A 38 2.28 -12.94 -18.19
C SER A 38 1.70 -14.28 -18.67
N LYS A 39 0.36 -14.43 -18.56
CA LYS A 39 -0.40 -15.60 -19.06
C LYS A 39 0.01 -16.94 -18.43
N ARG A 40 0.45 -16.96 -17.16
CA ARG A 40 0.96 -18.16 -16.47
C ARG A 40 0.04 -18.70 -15.38
N LYS A 41 -1.20 -18.19 -15.29
CA LYS A 41 -2.22 -18.60 -14.29
C LYS A 41 -1.72 -18.46 -12.85
N ILE A 42 -0.86 -17.48 -12.60
CA ILE A 42 -0.25 -17.21 -11.30
C ILE A 42 -1.30 -16.60 -10.38
N SER A 43 -1.47 -17.15 -9.18
CA SER A 43 -2.36 -16.57 -8.16
C SER A 43 -1.61 -15.88 -7.04
N THR A 44 -0.36 -16.28 -6.78
CA THR A 44 0.48 -15.71 -5.72
C THR A 44 1.96 -15.81 -6.11
N LEU A 45 2.75 -14.89 -5.58
CA LEU A 45 4.21 -14.86 -5.68
C LEU A 45 4.80 -15.34 -4.35
N ASP A 46 5.97 -15.97 -4.38
CA ASP A 46 6.65 -16.40 -3.16
C ASP A 46 7.73 -15.37 -2.76
N PRO A 47 7.61 -14.72 -1.59
CA PRO A 47 8.62 -13.78 -1.11
C PRO A 47 10.04 -14.35 -1.07
N ALA A 48 10.22 -15.65 -0.82
CA ALA A 48 11.54 -16.28 -0.76
C ALA A 48 12.28 -16.27 -2.11
N VAL A 49 11.54 -16.24 -3.22
CA VAL A 49 12.11 -16.14 -4.58
C VAL A 49 12.26 -14.68 -4.98
N PHE A 50 11.20 -13.89 -4.82
CA PHE A 50 11.17 -12.51 -5.31
C PHE A 50 12.06 -11.55 -4.53
N SER A 51 12.28 -11.80 -3.23
CA SER A 51 13.21 -10.99 -2.42
C SER A 51 14.67 -11.08 -2.88
N LYS A 52 15.03 -12.11 -3.67
CA LYS A 52 16.38 -12.26 -4.26
C LYS A 52 16.57 -11.37 -5.50
N MET A 53 15.49 -10.95 -6.16
CA MET A 53 15.51 -10.12 -7.36
C MET A 53 15.60 -8.64 -7.00
N VAL A 54 16.64 -8.28 -6.25
CA VAL A 54 16.86 -6.92 -5.70
C VAL A 54 17.08 -5.84 -6.77
N GLY A 55 17.42 -6.26 -7.99
CA GLY A 55 17.60 -5.40 -9.15
C GLY A 55 16.35 -5.21 -10.02
N LEU A 56 15.23 -5.89 -9.73
CA LEU A 56 14.09 -5.92 -10.65
C LEU A 56 13.43 -4.54 -10.79
N GLU A 57 13.38 -4.04 -12.02
CA GLU A 57 12.79 -2.75 -12.39
C GLU A 57 11.46 -2.91 -13.15
N VAL A 58 11.31 -3.95 -13.97
CA VAL A 58 10.12 -4.17 -14.79
C VAL A 58 9.55 -5.56 -14.56
N LEU A 59 8.27 -5.63 -14.19
CA LEU A 59 7.56 -6.88 -13.94
C LEU A 59 6.22 -6.91 -14.69
N ASN A 60 6.10 -7.85 -15.63
CA ASN A 60 4.84 -8.12 -16.32
C ASN A 60 4.15 -9.34 -15.72
N LEU A 61 3.01 -9.12 -15.07
CA LEU A 61 2.14 -10.13 -14.48
C LEU A 61 0.75 -10.13 -15.11
N SER A 62 0.61 -9.55 -16.30
CA SER A 62 -0.69 -9.46 -16.96
C SER A 62 -1.28 -10.85 -17.28
N ASN A 63 -2.61 -10.93 -17.35
CA ASN A 63 -3.34 -12.15 -17.68
C ASN A 63 -3.01 -13.31 -16.71
N ASN A 64 -3.00 -13.01 -15.42
CA ASN A 64 -2.84 -13.99 -14.35
C ASN A 64 -4.10 -14.02 -13.48
N ARG A 65 -4.00 -14.52 -12.25
CA ARG A 65 -5.10 -14.69 -11.30
C ARG A 65 -4.75 -14.04 -9.95
N ILE A 66 -3.95 -12.97 -9.98
CA ILE A 66 -3.45 -12.30 -8.78
C ILE A 66 -4.59 -11.51 -8.15
N SER A 67 -4.85 -11.77 -6.88
CA SER A 67 -5.83 -11.02 -6.08
C SER A 67 -5.19 -10.04 -5.08
N GLY A 68 -3.87 -10.15 -4.91
CA GLY A 68 -3.06 -9.29 -4.05
C GLY A 68 -1.64 -9.86 -3.96
N PHE A 69 -0.72 -9.10 -3.39
CA PHE A 69 0.65 -9.56 -3.16
C PHE A 69 0.86 -9.98 -1.71
N PRO A 70 1.73 -10.98 -1.46
CA PRO A 70 2.23 -11.20 -0.10
C PRO A 70 3.02 -9.98 0.37
N ILE A 71 3.12 -9.83 1.69
CA ILE A 71 3.93 -8.78 2.32
C ILE A 71 5.42 -9.11 2.10
N ASN A 72 6.24 -8.08 1.90
CA ASN A 72 7.70 -8.16 1.81
C ASN A 72 8.25 -8.93 0.58
N LEU A 73 7.75 -8.65 -0.62
CA LEU A 73 8.36 -9.18 -1.85
C LEU A 73 9.78 -8.66 -2.12
N GLY A 74 10.20 -7.57 -1.46
CA GLY A 74 11.58 -7.07 -1.55
C GLY A 74 11.93 -6.36 -2.86
N LEU A 75 10.97 -6.14 -3.75
CA LEU A 75 11.14 -5.50 -5.06
C LEU A 75 11.20 -3.97 -4.96
N ARG A 76 12.14 -3.45 -4.16
CA ARG A 76 12.22 -2.01 -3.84
C ARG A 76 12.59 -1.13 -5.03
N LYS A 77 13.22 -1.69 -6.06
CA LYS A 77 13.60 -0.99 -7.29
C LYS A 77 12.56 -1.11 -8.40
N LEU A 78 11.40 -1.70 -8.14
CA LEU A 78 10.38 -1.91 -9.16
C LEU A 78 9.81 -0.55 -9.61
N ARG A 79 9.90 -0.28 -10.92
CA ARG A 79 9.46 0.97 -11.56
C ARG A 79 8.24 0.76 -12.45
N ILE A 80 8.15 -0.38 -13.13
CA ILE A 80 7.06 -0.67 -14.05
C ILE A 80 6.40 -1.99 -13.67
N LEU A 81 5.09 -1.96 -13.41
CA LEU A 81 4.31 -3.12 -13.02
C LEU A 81 3.04 -3.24 -13.86
N ASN A 82 2.94 -4.34 -14.61
CA ASN A 82 1.74 -4.63 -15.38
C ASN A 82 0.92 -5.75 -14.72
N LEU A 83 -0.25 -5.39 -14.21
CA LEU A 83 -1.25 -6.26 -13.58
C LEU A 83 -2.55 -6.32 -14.38
N HIS A 84 -2.53 -5.89 -15.64
CA HIS A 84 -3.68 -5.95 -16.54
C HIS A 84 -4.30 -7.35 -16.54
N HIS A 85 -5.63 -7.43 -16.44
CA HIS A 85 -6.37 -8.69 -16.51
C HIS A 85 -5.97 -9.68 -15.39
N ASN A 86 -6.27 -9.29 -14.15
CA ASN A 86 -6.07 -10.09 -12.93
C ASN A 86 -7.37 -10.05 -12.07
N HIS A 87 -7.27 -10.35 -10.78
CA HIS A 87 -8.40 -10.42 -9.84
C HIS A 87 -8.19 -9.53 -8.60
N LEU A 88 -7.44 -8.44 -8.73
CA LEU A 88 -7.22 -7.50 -7.64
C LEU A 88 -8.55 -6.92 -7.17
N LYS A 89 -8.78 -6.92 -5.86
CA LYS A 89 -9.93 -6.29 -5.20
C LYS A 89 -9.54 -5.07 -4.37
N SER A 90 -8.25 -4.84 -4.19
CA SER A 90 -7.68 -3.70 -3.48
C SER A 90 -6.25 -3.47 -3.98
N VAL A 91 -5.82 -2.22 -3.94
CA VAL A 91 -4.44 -1.81 -4.27
C VAL A 91 -3.51 -1.76 -3.06
N ALA A 92 -4.00 -1.99 -1.82
CA ALA A 92 -3.22 -1.79 -0.59
C ALA A 92 -1.85 -2.48 -0.61
N THR A 93 -1.77 -3.72 -1.12
CA THR A 93 -0.52 -4.48 -1.17
C THR A 93 0.54 -3.91 -2.12
N LEU A 94 0.21 -2.90 -2.93
CA LEU A 94 1.15 -2.21 -3.82
C LEU A 94 2.01 -1.18 -3.09
N GLU A 95 1.65 -0.77 -1.86
CA GLU A 95 2.42 0.19 -1.04
C GLU A 95 3.88 -0.22 -0.83
N GLN A 96 4.17 -1.53 -0.92
CA GLN A 96 5.51 -2.08 -0.78
C GLN A 96 6.45 -1.77 -1.97
N PHE A 97 5.96 -1.14 -3.04
CA PHE A 97 6.71 -0.74 -4.23
C PHE A 97 6.85 0.80 -4.29
N PRO A 98 7.68 1.42 -3.43
CA PRO A 98 7.71 2.88 -3.26
C PRO A 98 8.24 3.64 -4.48
N ASP A 99 8.98 2.95 -5.35
CA ASP A 99 9.61 3.51 -6.54
C ASP A 99 8.82 3.28 -7.84
N LEU A 100 7.58 2.80 -7.72
CA LEU A 100 6.75 2.52 -8.88
C LEU A 100 6.37 3.81 -9.63
N GLU A 101 6.67 3.84 -10.93
CA GLU A 101 6.44 4.97 -11.83
C GLU A 101 5.30 4.68 -12.83
N GLU A 102 5.14 3.42 -13.24
CA GLU A 102 4.10 3.00 -14.17
C GLU A 102 3.35 1.77 -13.65
N LEU A 103 2.02 1.88 -13.60
CA LEU A 103 1.14 0.82 -13.13
C LEU A 103 -0.01 0.60 -14.12
N ASN A 104 -0.25 -0.65 -14.49
CA ASN A 104 -1.48 -1.03 -15.20
C ASN A 104 -2.29 -2.00 -14.34
N ILE A 105 -3.47 -1.57 -13.90
CA ILE A 105 -4.42 -2.33 -13.09
C ILE A 105 -5.78 -2.49 -13.79
N GLU A 106 -5.87 -2.19 -15.08
CA GLU A 106 -7.10 -2.38 -15.85
C GLU A 106 -7.55 -3.85 -15.86
N ASN A 107 -8.85 -4.06 -16.06
CA ASN A 107 -9.46 -5.39 -16.06
C ASN A 107 -9.18 -6.18 -14.77
N ASN A 108 -9.34 -5.51 -13.63
CA ASN A 108 -9.38 -6.12 -12.30
C ASN A 108 -10.78 -5.93 -11.66
N LEU A 109 -10.94 -6.31 -10.40
CA LEU A 109 -12.17 -6.14 -9.62
C LEU A 109 -12.06 -4.88 -8.72
N LEU A 110 -11.45 -3.82 -9.26
CA LEU A 110 -11.17 -2.58 -8.55
C LEU A 110 -12.25 -1.53 -8.83
N SER A 111 -12.53 -0.71 -7.83
CA SER A 111 -13.44 0.43 -7.92
C SER A 111 -12.75 1.65 -8.53
N ILE A 112 -13.51 2.72 -8.78
CA ILE A 112 -12.93 4.02 -9.14
C ILE A 112 -12.07 4.55 -8.00
N ALA A 113 -12.49 4.39 -6.74
CA ALA A 113 -11.73 4.83 -5.57
C ALA A 113 -10.34 4.20 -5.50
N ASP A 114 -10.18 2.92 -5.86
CA ASP A 114 -8.87 2.25 -5.90
C ASP A 114 -7.86 2.94 -6.82
N HIS A 115 -8.33 3.58 -7.90
CA HIS A 115 -7.44 4.32 -8.80
C HIS A 115 -6.89 5.57 -8.11
N TYR A 116 -7.73 6.29 -7.35
CA TYR A 116 -7.30 7.44 -6.55
C TYR A 116 -6.40 7.03 -5.38
N ILE A 117 -6.75 5.92 -4.70
CA ILE A 117 -5.93 5.35 -3.63
C ILE A 117 -4.54 4.99 -4.18
N ALA A 118 -4.44 4.34 -5.33
CA ALA A 118 -3.16 3.98 -5.93
C ALA A 118 -2.30 5.23 -6.21
N VAL A 119 -2.89 6.29 -6.75
CA VAL A 119 -2.19 7.55 -7.02
C VAL A 119 -1.70 8.24 -5.76
N TYR A 120 -2.54 8.32 -4.74
CA TYR A 120 -2.20 8.95 -3.47
C TYR A 120 -1.13 8.15 -2.70
N MET A 121 -1.26 6.83 -2.68
CA MET A 121 -0.39 5.90 -1.95
C MET A 121 0.98 5.73 -2.61
N LEU A 122 1.09 5.84 -3.95
CA LEU A 122 2.33 5.64 -4.70
C LEU A 122 2.95 6.99 -5.12
N PRO A 123 3.90 7.54 -4.36
CA PRO A 123 4.33 8.94 -4.50
C PRO A 123 5.10 9.24 -5.79
N LYS A 124 5.64 8.21 -6.45
CA LYS A 124 6.40 8.33 -7.70
C LYS A 124 5.62 7.91 -8.94
N LEU A 125 4.34 7.52 -8.78
CA LEU A 125 3.52 7.08 -9.91
C LEU A 125 3.28 8.25 -10.87
N LYS A 126 3.62 8.03 -12.14
CA LYS A 126 3.47 9.00 -13.23
C LYS A 126 2.41 8.55 -14.23
N ILE A 127 2.35 7.24 -14.50
CA ILE A 127 1.45 6.66 -15.49
C ILE A 127 0.59 5.58 -14.82
N LEU A 128 -0.72 5.75 -14.91
CA LEU A 128 -1.72 4.77 -14.49
C LEU A 128 -2.55 4.34 -15.70
N ASN A 129 -2.59 3.05 -15.98
CA ASN A 129 -3.37 2.48 -17.09
C ASN A 129 -3.03 3.13 -18.45
N GLY A 130 -1.74 3.45 -18.65
CA GLY A 130 -1.24 4.09 -19.87
C GLY A 130 -1.59 5.57 -20.01
N LYS A 131 -2.06 6.23 -18.95
CA LYS A 131 -2.37 7.67 -18.92
C LYS A 131 -1.56 8.37 -17.84
N ASP A 132 -1.17 9.61 -18.11
CA ASP A 132 -0.53 10.45 -17.11
C ASP A 132 -1.46 10.69 -15.91
N VAL A 133 -0.88 10.64 -14.72
CA VAL A 133 -1.57 10.89 -13.46
C VAL A 133 -1.59 12.41 -13.20
N ASP A 134 -2.45 13.11 -13.93
CA ASP A 134 -2.64 14.56 -13.80
C ASP A 134 -3.68 14.94 -12.72
N ILE A 135 -3.74 14.16 -11.64
CA ILE A 135 -4.66 14.41 -10.51
C ILE A 135 -3.94 14.74 -9.22
N ARG A 136 -2.60 14.90 -9.27
CA ARG A 136 -1.79 15.09 -8.06
C ARG A 136 -2.12 16.38 -7.33
N GLU A 137 -2.34 17.47 -8.06
CA GLU A 137 -2.79 18.74 -7.48
C GLU A 137 -4.18 18.62 -6.84
N THR A 138 -5.11 17.93 -7.52
CA THR A 138 -6.46 17.68 -6.97
C THR A 138 -6.40 16.86 -5.69
N VAL A 139 -5.60 15.80 -5.66
CA VAL A 139 -5.38 14.96 -4.48
C VAL A 139 -4.73 15.78 -3.36
N GLN A 140 -3.75 16.63 -3.66
CA GLN A 140 -3.12 17.49 -2.65
C GLN A 140 -4.10 18.50 -2.05
N ASN A 141 -4.91 19.16 -2.88
CA ASN A 141 -5.93 20.11 -2.40
C ASN A 141 -6.96 19.42 -1.48
N MET A 142 -7.31 18.18 -1.82
CA MET A 142 -8.20 17.35 -0.99
C MET A 142 -7.52 16.93 0.32
N GLU A 143 -6.25 16.53 0.27
CA GLU A 143 -5.44 16.21 1.44
C GLU A 143 -5.37 17.42 2.39
N ASP A 144 -5.05 18.61 1.89
CA ASP A 144 -4.95 19.84 2.68
C ASP A 144 -6.29 20.19 3.34
N THR A 145 -7.40 20.07 2.59
CA THR A 145 -8.75 20.32 3.09
C THR A 145 -9.14 19.33 4.18
N LEU A 146 -8.87 18.03 3.98
CA LEU A 146 -9.15 17.01 4.99
C LEU A 146 -8.25 17.16 6.20
N MET A 147 -6.97 17.51 6.02
CA MET A 147 -6.02 17.71 7.11
C MET A 147 -6.44 18.86 8.02
N ALA A 148 -6.99 19.94 7.47
CA ALA A 148 -7.56 21.04 8.25
C ALA A 148 -8.70 20.54 9.16
N LYS A 149 -9.63 19.73 8.61
CA LYS A 149 -10.74 19.13 9.38
C LYS A 149 -10.25 18.13 10.42
N VAL A 150 -9.31 17.27 10.07
CA VAL A 150 -8.67 16.31 10.99
C VAL A 150 -8.08 17.06 12.18
N THR A 151 -7.36 18.15 11.92
CA THR A 151 -6.74 18.98 12.97
C THR A 151 -7.77 19.69 13.84
N GLU A 152 -8.85 20.21 13.25
CA GLU A 152 -9.96 20.84 13.97
C GLU A 152 -10.62 19.83 14.95
N VAL A 153 -11.03 18.66 14.45
CA VAL A 153 -11.65 17.61 15.27
C VAL A 153 -10.70 17.13 16.37
N TRP A 154 -9.41 16.98 16.07
CA TRP A 154 -8.41 16.60 17.07
C TRP A 154 -8.31 17.62 18.20
N ASN A 155 -8.18 18.90 17.87
CA ASN A 155 -8.00 19.97 18.85
C ASN A 155 -9.23 20.14 19.75
N GLU A 156 -10.43 19.98 19.19
CA GLU A 156 -11.67 20.12 19.94
C GLU A 156 -11.93 18.94 20.89
N ASN A 157 -11.55 17.72 20.49
CA ASN A 157 -12.03 16.50 21.16
C ASN A 157 -10.93 15.68 21.85
N PHE A 158 -9.71 15.66 21.32
CA PHE A 158 -8.67 14.70 21.73
C PHE A 158 -7.41 15.33 22.33
N LEU A 159 -7.12 16.60 22.02
CA LEU A 159 -5.91 17.28 22.51
C LEU A 159 -5.83 17.30 24.05
N ALA A 160 -6.97 17.45 24.72
CA ALA A 160 -7.05 17.45 26.19
C ALA A 160 -6.88 16.05 26.82
N GLU A 161 -6.98 14.97 26.04
CA GLU A 161 -6.79 13.60 26.52
C GLU A 161 -5.30 13.20 26.62
N LEU A 162 -4.40 14.00 26.02
CA LEU A 162 -2.97 13.73 26.05
C LEU A 162 -2.41 13.90 27.47
N LYS A 163 -1.65 12.91 27.91
CA LYS A 163 -0.95 12.88 29.21
C LYS A 163 0.56 13.01 29.01
N ASP A 164 1.30 13.43 30.04
CA ASP A 164 2.77 13.52 30.02
C ASP A 164 3.47 12.22 29.59
N CYS A 165 2.84 11.08 29.90
CA CYS A 165 3.27 9.76 29.48
C CYS A 165 2.05 8.92 29.10
N MET A 166 2.12 8.25 27.95
CA MET A 166 1.10 7.32 27.47
C MET A 166 1.74 6.02 26.96
N SER A 167 1.13 4.89 27.29
CA SER A 167 1.53 3.58 26.80
C SER A 167 1.17 3.40 25.31
N LYS A 168 1.79 2.41 24.65
CA LYS A 168 1.45 2.06 23.26
C LYS A 168 -0.02 1.65 23.10
N ALA A 169 -0.61 1.02 24.11
CA ALA A 169 -2.01 0.61 24.10
C ALA A 169 -2.95 1.81 24.21
N GLU A 170 -2.66 2.76 25.12
CA GLU A 170 -3.44 4.00 25.24
C GLU A 170 -3.40 4.82 23.94
N ILE A 171 -2.22 4.95 23.32
CA ILE A 171 -2.09 5.67 22.04
C ILE A 171 -2.91 4.99 20.93
N ARG A 172 -2.89 3.65 20.86
CA ARG A 172 -3.71 2.91 19.88
C ARG A 172 -5.20 3.13 20.11
N GLN A 173 -5.66 3.08 21.36
CA GLN A 173 -7.07 3.32 21.66
C GLN A 173 -7.49 4.75 21.29
N LEU A 174 -6.64 5.74 21.59
CA LEU A 174 -6.85 7.14 21.20
C LEU A 174 -6.97 7.27 19.68
N GLU A 175 -6.08 6.61 18.93
CA GLU A 175 -6.07 6.58 17.47
C GLU A 175 -7.36 5.95 16.90
N GLU A 176 -7.77 4.79 17.42
CA GLU A 176 -9.01 4.10 17.01
C GLU A 176 -10.24 4.99 17.25
N ASN A 177 -10.36 5.58 18.45
CA ASN A 177 -11.47 6.47 18.80
C ASN A 177 -11.51 7.71 17.91
N PHE A 178 -10.34 8.28 17.59
CA PHE A 178 -10.23 9.44 16.72
C PHE A 178 -10.66 9.12 15.29
N ILE A 179 -10.21 7.99 14.73
CA ILE A 179 -10.59 7.54 13.39
C ILE A 179 -12.10 7.26 13.32
N GLU A 180 -12.68 6.64 14.35
CA GLU A 180 -14.13 6.41 14.42
C GLU A 180 -14.92 7.72 14.42
N MET A 181 -14.47 8.72 15.20
CA MET A 181 -15.10 10.05 15.23
C MET A 181 -15.01 10.75 13.87
N LEU A 182 -13.85 10.72 13.21
CA LEU A 182 -13.69 11.33 11.88
C LEU A 182 -14.61 10.70 10.84
N ASN A 183 -14.69 9.37 10.81
CA ASN A 183 -15.55 8.65 9.86
C ASN A 183 -17.06 8.91 10.07
N THR A 184 -17.46 9.33 11.27
CA THR A 184 -18.86 9.68 11.57
C THR A 184 -19.17 11.16 11.28
N GLN A 185 -18.22 12.06 11.50
CA GLN A 185 -18.44 13.51 11.36
C GLN A 185 -18.10 14.06 9.96
N ILE A 186 -17.20 13.41 9.23
CA ILE A 186 -16.69 13.90 7.95
C ILE A 186 -17.25 13.06 6.81
N GLN A 187 -18.23 13.60 6.11
CA GLN A 187 -18.58 13.17 4.75
C GLN A 187 -18.03 14.20 3.77
N PHE A 188 -17.20 13.77 2.82
CA PHE A 188 -16.55 14.65 1.87
C PHE A 188 -16.46 14.03 0.48
N GLY A 189 -16.82 14.82 -0.52
CA GLY A 189 -16.77 14.44 -1.92
C GLY A 189 -17.98 13.62 -2.39
N PRO A 190 -17.97 13.16 -3.67
CA PRO A 190 -19.02 12.33 -4.24
C PRO A 190 -19.05 10.91 -3.66
N ASP A 191 -20.22 10.28 -3.61
CA ASP A 191 -20.41 8.91 -3.09
C ASP A 191 -19.47 7.88 -3.74
N ALA A 192 -19.18 8.02 -5.03
CA ALA A 192 -18.29 7.13 -5.77
C ALA A 192 -16.83 7.14 -5.27
N LEU A 193 -16.45 8.14 -4.46
CA LEU A 193 -15.11 8.31 -3.89
C LEU A 193 -15.10 8.18 -2.36
N VAL A 194 -16.20 7.73 -1.74
CA VAL A 194 -16.28 7.60 -0.27
C VAL A 194 -15.16 6.73 0.29
N ASP A 195 -14.83 5.62 -0.38
CA ASP A 195 -13.75 4.72 0.04
C ASP A 195 -12.37 5.41 -0.03
N PHE A 196 -12.16 6.27 -1.02
CA PHE A 196 -10.94 7.06 -1.14
C PHE A 196 -10.85 8.14 -0.07
N THR A 197 -11.94 8.87 0.19
CA THR A 197 -12.03 9.86 1.27
C THR A 197 -11.73 9.21 2.61
N ASN A 198 -12.36 8.07 2.91
CA ASN A 198 -12.14 7.32 4.16
C ASN A 198 -10.69 6.85 4.28
N TYR A 199 -10.11 6.31 3.19
CA TYR A 199 -8.70 5.92 3.17
C TYR A 199 -7.76 7.09 3.50
N MET A 200 -7.98 8.26 2.90
CA MET A 200 -7.18 9.45 3.19
C MET A 200 -7.39 9.94 4.62
N LEU A 201 -8.63 9.97 5.12
CA LEU A 201 -8.93 10.36 6.50
C LEU A 201 -8.20 9.48 7.50
N THR A 202 -8.27 8.16 7.35
CA THR A 202 -7.53 7.22 8.19
C THR A 202 -6.03 7.49 8.11
N THR A 203 -5.47 7.63 6.91
CA THR A 203 -4.04 7.89 6.72
C THR A 203 -3.58 9.20 7.39
N LEU A 204 -4.38 10.26 7.26
CA LEU A 204 -4.08 11.57 7.86
C LEU A 204 -4.23 11.53 9.38
N ALA A 205 -5.24 10.84 9.89
CA ALA A 205 -5.46 10.67 11.32
C ALA A 205 -4.29 9.95 11.98
N GLU A 206 -3.86 8.80 11.43
CA GLU A 206 -2.72 8.02 11.91
C GLU A 206 -1.43 8.87 11.94
N LYS A 207 -1.14 9.59 10.85
CA LYS A 207 0.00 10.51 10.78
C LYS A 207 -0.10 11.62 11.83
N HIS A 208 -1.29 12.20 12.00
CA HIS A 208 -1.52 13.27 12.98
C HIS A 208 -1.30 12.75 14.40
N VAL A 209 -1.94 11.66 14.81
CA VAL A 209 -1.78 11.06 16.14
C VAL A 209 -0.32 10.69 16.39
N ALA A 210 0.36 10.10 15.42
CA ALA A 210 1.79 9.80 15.54
C ALA A 210 2.60 11.08 15.80
N SER A 211 2.35 12.17 15.08
CA SER A 211 3.06 13.45 15.29
C SER A 211 2.82 14.04 16.68
N GLN A 212 1.60 13.91 17.22
CA GLN A 212 1.23 14.40 18.54
C GLN A 212 1.77 13.54 19.70
N THR A 213 2.00 12.25 19.47
CA THR A 213 2.34 11.29 20.55
C THR A 213 3.77 10.77 20.53
N THR A 214 4.56 11.10 19.51
CA THR A 214 5.95 10.59 19.34
C THR A 214 6.84 10.90 20.55
N HIS A 215 6.71 12.08 21.15
CA HIS A 215 7.51 12.49 22.31
C HIS A 215 7.04 11.88 23.63
N LEU A 216 5.74 11.61 23.78
CA LEU A 216 5.13 11.07 25.01
C LEU A 216 5.64 9.66 25.35
N ARG A 217 5.96 8.86 24.32
CA ARG A 217 6.54 7.52 24.50
C ARG A 217 7.92 7.56 25.16
N ASN A 218 8.70 8.62 24.91
CA ASN A 218 10.05 8.77 25.45
C ASN A 218 10.03 9.21 26.92
N LEU A 219 9.04 10.03 27.30
CA LEU A 219 8.88 10.56 28.65
C LEU A 219 8.47 9.50 29.69
N CYS A 220 7.87 8.39 29.24
CA CYS A 220 7.55 7.25 30.09
C CYS A 220 8.80 6.52 30.66
N TRP A 221 9.98 6.73 30.06
CA TRP A 221 11.22 6.07 30.47
C TRP A 221 12.07 6.95 31.39
N SER A 222 11.97 8.28 31.27
CA SER A 222 12.68 9.25 32.10
C SER A 222 12.07 9.46 33.49
N SER A 223 10.85 8.98 33.72
CA SER A 223 10.09 9.14 34.96
C SER A 223 10.13 7.92 35.89
N ARG A 224 10.97 6.90 35.59
CA ARG A 224 11.24 5.83 36.58
C ARG A 224 12.04 6.41 37.75
N PRO A 225 11.55 6.37 39.00
CA PRO A 225 12.35 6.80 40.13
C PRO A 225 13.58 5.90 40.26
N CYS A 226 14.77 6.50 40.38
CA CYS A 226 15.96 5.78 40.83
C CYS A 226 15.64 5.10 42.17
N ARG A 227 15.78 3.77 42.24
CA ARG A 227 15.82 3.04 43.51
C ARG A 227 17.25 2.94 44.00
#